data_AF-A0A926HMQ5-F1
#
_entry.id   AF-A0A926HMQ5-F1
#
_cell.length_a   1.000
_cell.length_b   1.000
_cell.length_c   1.000
_cell.angle_alpha   90.00
_cell.angle_beta   90.00
_cell.angle_gamma   90.00
#
_symmetry.space_group_name_H-M   'P 1'
#
loop_
_entity.id
_entity.type
_entity.pdbx_description
1 polymer ?
#
loop_
_entity_poly.entity_id
_entity_poly.type
_entity_poly.pdbx_seq_one_letter_code
_entity_poly.pdbx_strand_id
1 'polypeptide(L)'
;MKLDLDAQGYVRGYTDSGEATGVDYDGVVPDDFAETCRDYRYQDGALLLDAERAAQRAASKAEFAEWEALLFWFRWYDNQCMQYQRAQRQQTPFDRDIAALDEQAAVSQARIRALEQKYGGRMQDGEEAN
;
A
#
# COMPACT_ATOMS: atom_id res chain seq x y z
N MET A 1 25.49 11.50 -9.70
CA MET A 1 24.57 10.39 -9.38
C MET A 1 24.42 9.51 -10.61
N LYS A 2 24.18 8.20 -10.48
CA LYS A 2 23.81 7.33 -11.60
C LYS A 2 22.37 6.88 -11.48
N LEU A 3 21.58 7.03 -12.55
CA LEU A 3 20.18 6.66 -12.62
C LEU A 3 20.01 5.33 -13.36
N ASP A 4 19.38 4.34 -12.72
CA ASP A 4 18.86 3.16 -13.39
C ASP A 4 17.48 3.49 -13.95
N LEU A 5 17.28 3.33 -15.25
CA LEU A 5 16.06 3.74 -15.94
C LEU A 5 15.33 2.52 -16.53
N ASP A 6 14.00 2.55 -16.51
CA ASP A 6 13.19 1.62 -17.28
C ASP A 6 13.17 1.97 -18.79
N ALA A 7 12.50 1.12 -19.59
CA ALA A 7 12.42 1.32 -21.04
C ALA A 7 11.66 2.60 -21.44
N GLN A 8 10.90 3.19 -20.52
CA GLN A 8 10.11 4.41 -20.71
C GLN A 8 10.86 5.65 -20.19
N GLY A 9 12.01 5.47 -19.53
CA GLY A 9 12.85 6.52 -18.96
C GLY A 9 12.51 6.87 -17.51
N TYR A 10 11.69 6.09 -16.81
CA TYR A 10 11.45 6.29 -15.37
C TYR A 10 12.57 5.71 -14.54
N VAL A 11 12.88 6.37 -13.43
CA VAL A 11 13.92 5.90 -12.51
C VAL A 11 13.45 4.65 -11.77
N ARG A 12 14.21 3.57 -11.83
CA ARG A 12 13.99 2.35 -11.03
C ARG A 12 14.76 2.37 -9.72
N GLY A 13 15.91 3.02 -9.74
CA GLY A 13 16.81 3.22 -8.61
C GLY A 13 17.95 4.17 -8.98
N TYR A 14 18.77 4.51 -7.99
CA TYR A 14 19.92 5.38 -8.20
C TYR A 14 21.08 4.96 -7.28
N THR A 15 22.30 5.37 -7.64
CA THR A 15 23.47 5.25 -6.76
C THR A 15 24.35 6.49 -6.82
N ASP A 16 24.93 6.83 -5.67
CA ASP A 16 25.91 7.91 -5.52
C ASP A 16 27.36 7.41 -5.61
N SER A 17 27.59 6.09 -5.56
CA SER A 17 28.92 5.50 -5.59
C SER A 17 28.96 4.16 -6.32
N GLY A 18 29.95 3.99 -7.21
CA GLY A 18 30.31 2.70 -7.80
C GLY A 18 30.11 2.57 -9.32
N GLU A 19 30.63 1.48 -9.87
CA GLU A 19 30.40 1.03 -11.25
C GLU A 19 28.98 0.43 -11.39
N ALA A 20 27.95 1.27 -11.34
CA ALA A 20 26.60 0.86 -11.70
C ALA A 20 26.33 1.13 -13.18
N THR A 21 25.50 0.26 -13.76
CA THR A 21 24.83 0.48 -15.05
C THR A 21 23.76 1.55 -14.89
N GLY A 22 23.77 2.57 -15.74
CA GLY A 22 22.81 3.66 -15.67
C GLY A 22 23.28 4.90 -16.43
N VAL A 23 22.45 5.94 -16.41
CA VAL A 23 22.76 7.26 -16.98
C VAL A 23 23.42 8.12 -15.92
N ASP A 24 24.57 8.70 -16.25
CA ASP A 24 25.21 9.71 -15.41
C ASP A 24 24.32 10.96 -15.34
N TYR A 25 24.01 11.38 -14.12
CA TYR A 25 23.20 12.54 -13.83
C TYR A 25 23.95 13.51 -12.91
N ASP A 26 24.18 14.71 -13.43
CA ASP A 26 24.85 15.85 -12.79
C ASP A 26 23.92 17.06 -12.60
N GLY A 27 22.62 16.89 -12.89
CA GLY A 27 21.60 17.91 -12.72
C GLY A 27 21.12 18.09 -11.27
N VAL A 28 20.11 18.96 -11.10
CA VAL A 28 19.51 19.26 -9.79
C VAL A 28 18.64 18.09 -9.33
N VAL A 29 18.99 17.51 -8.18
CA VAL A 29 18.19 16.45 -7.54
C VAL A 29 17.12 17.09 -6.65
N PRO A 30 15.81 16.79 -6.87
CA PRO A 30 14.74 17.24 -5.99
C PRO A 30 14.89 16.70 -4.56
N ASP A 31 14.43 17.47 -3.56
CA ASP A 31 14.57 17.10 -2.13
C ASP A 31 13.82 15.80 -1.77
N ASP A 32 12.70 15.51 -2.44
CA ASP A 32 11.87 14.32 -2.23
C ASP A 32 12.32 13.11 -3.05
N PHE A 33 13.36 13.26 -3.89
CA PHE A 33 13.77 12.26 -4.86
C PHE A 33 14.16 10.93 -4.22
N ALA A 34 14.79 10.94 -3.04
CA ALA A 34 15.19 9.71 -2.36
C ALA A 34 13.98 8.79 -2.03
N GLU A 35 12.84 9.38 -1.67
CA GLU A 35 11.63 8.65 -1.30
C GLU A 35 10.71 8.36 -2.50
N THR A 36 10.79 9.21 -3.52
CA THR A 36 9.86 9.24 -4.65
C THR A 36 10.52 9.03 -6.01
N CYS A 37 11.78 8.57 -6.06
CA CYS A 37 12.56 8.46 -7.31
C CYS A 37 11.79 7.77 -8.45
N ARG A 38 11.00 6.74 -8.16
CA ARG A 38 10.18 6.02 -9.16
C ARG A 38 9.07 6.82 -9.82
N ASP A 39 8.74 7.98 -9.27
CA ASP A 39 7.76 8.92 -9.79
C ASP A 39 8.42 9.93 -10.75
N TYR A 40 9.74 9.90 -10.88
CA TYR A 40 10.50 10.76 -11.78
C TYR A 40 10.85 10.05 -13.09
N ARG A 41 10.75 10.81 -14.17
CA ARG A 41 11.21 10.44 -15.51
C ARG A 41 12.42 11.26 -15.89
N TYR A 42 13.46 10.61 -16.38
CA TYR A 42 14.62 11.28 -16.95
C TYR A 42 14.35 11.64 -18.42
N GLN A 43 14.36 12.94 -18.73
CA GLN A 43 14.12 13.45 -20.08
C GLN A 43 14.95 14.72 -20.32
N ASP A 44 15.65 14.77 -21.45
CA ASP A 44 16.43 15.93 -21.91
C ASP A 44 17.40 16.50 -20.86
N GLY A 45 18.04 15.64 -20.07
CA GLY A 45 18.99 16.04 -19.03
C GLY A 45 18.35 16.46 -17.70
N ALA A 46 17.02 16.34 -17.56
CA ALA A 46 16.29 16.74 -16.37
C ALA A 46 15.49 15.57 -15.77
N LEU A 47 15.28 15.63 -14.45
CA LEU A 47 14.33 14.80 -13.73
C LEU A 47 12.98 15.52 -13.71
N LEU A 48 11.98 14.91 -14.34
CA LEU A 48 10.62 15.44 -14.42
C LEU A 48 9.70 14.58 -13.56
N LEU A 49 9.05 15.19 -12.58
CA LEU A 49 8.04 14.51 -11.77
C LEU A 49 6.83 14.18 -12.63
N ASP A 50 6.42 12.93 -12.61
CA ASP A 50 5.14 12.49 -13.14
C ASP A 50 4.10 12.55 -12.01
N ALA A 51 3.41 13.69 -11.94
CA ALA A 51 2.42 13.95 -10.90
C ALA A 51 1.24 12.95 -10.93
N GLU A 52 0.89 12.42 -12.10
CA GLU A 52 -0.17 11.42 -12.23
C GLU A 52 0.30 10.09 -11.64
N ARG A 53 1.52 9.64 -11.98
CA ARG A 53 2.11 8.44 -11.41
C ARG A 53 2.29 8.54 -9.90
N ALA A 54 2.79 9.68 -9.41
CA ALA A 54 2.92 9.94 -7.98
C ALA A 54 1.57 9.84 -7.26
N ALA A 55 0.51 10.42 -7.83
CA ALA A 55 -0.85 10.35 -7.28
C ALA A 55 -1.39 8.91 -7.28
N GLN A 56 -1.16 8.14 -8.34
CA GLN A 56 -1.57 6.73 -8.43
C GLN A 56 -0.86 5.86 -7.38
N ARG A 57 0.45 6.07 -7.17
CA ARG A 57 1.21 5.37 -6.12
C ARG A 57 0.75 5.75 -4.73
N ALA A 58 0.52 7.03 -4.46
CA ALA A 58 -0.02 7.50 -3.19
C ALA A 58 -1.41 6.88 -2.89
N ALA A 59 -2.29 6.85 -3.90
CA ALA A 59 -3.60 6.21 -3.78
C ALA A 59 -3.48 4.71 -3.52
N SER A 60 -2.57 4.02 -4.21
CA SER A 60 -2.33 2.58 -4.02
C SER A 60 -1.81 2.29 -2.62
N LYS A 61 -0.88 3.11 -2.11
CA LYS A 61 -0.36 3.01 -0.74
C LYS A 61 -1.45 3.22 0.31
N ALA A 62 -2.33 4.20 0.11
CA ALA A 62 -3.45 4.45 1.02
C ALA A 62 -4.44 3.29 1.03
N GLU A 63 -4.73 2.69 -0.13
CA GLU A 63 -5.61 1.53 -0.23
C GLU A 63 -4.98 0.26 0.37
N PHE A 64 -3.66 0.08 0.28
CA PHE A 64 -2.95 -1.00 0.96
C PHE A 64 -3.03 -0.83 2.49
N ALA A 65 -2.80 0.38 2.99
CA ALA A 65 -2.94 0.69 4.41
C ALA A 65 -4.38 0.47 4.92
N GLU A 66 -5.40 0.82 4.10
CA GLU A 66 -6.81 0.52 4.40
C GLU A 66 -7.03 -0.99 4.51
N TRP A 67 -6.53 -1.77 3.55
CA TRP A 67 -6.65 -3.22 3.56
C TRP A 67 -6.00 -3.86 4.80
N GLU A 68 -4.78 -3.45 5.16
CA GLU A 68 -4.12 -3.91 6.39
C GLU A 68 -4.93 -3.57 7.65
N ALA A 69 -5.49 -2.35 7.72
CA ALA A 69 -6.32 -1.93 8.83
C ALA A 69 -7.61 -2.78 8.94
N LEU A 70 -8.24 -3.13 7.82
CA LEU A 70 -9.41 -4.00 7.80
C LEU A 70 -9.06 -5.42 8.28
N LEU A 71 -7.93 -5.98 7.85
CA LEU A 71 -7.46 -7.28 8.32
C LEU A 71 -7.14 -7.27 9.82
N PHE A 72 -6.51 -6.21 10.30
CA PHE A 72 -6.25 -6.03 11.73
C PHE A 72 -7.56 -5.93 12.53
N TRP A 73 -8.55 -5.19 12.02
CA TRP A 73 -9.87 -5.11 12.63
C TRP A 73 -10.55 -6.47 12.70
N PHE A 74 -10.45 -7.31 11.66
CA PHE A 74 -10.99 -8.67 11.67
C PHE A 74 -10.40 -9.54 12.78
N ARG A 75 -9.09 -9.44 13.04
CA ARG A 75 -8.47 -10.15 14.18
C ARG A 75 -9.09 -9.74 15.52
N TRP A 76 -9.42 -8.46 15.67
CA TRP A 76 -10.09 -7.97 16.87
C TRP A 76 -11.57 -8.43 16.93
N TYR A 77 -12.28 -8.41 15.80
CA TYR A 77 -13.65 -8.87 15.67
C TYR A 77 -13.79 -10.37 15.99
N ASP A 78 -12.90 -11.23 15.48
CA ASP A 78 -12.90 -12.66 15.78
C ASP A 78 -12.78 -12.92 17.28
N ASN A 79 -11.97 -12.13 17.98
CA ASN A 79 -11.90 -12.18 19.44
C ASN A 79 -13.23 -11.79 20.11
N GLN A 80 -13.98 -10.83 19.56
CA GLN A 80 -15.30 -10.46 20.08
C GLN A 80 -16.30 -11.60 19.87
N CYS A 81 -16.29 -12.25 18.70
CA CYS A 81 -17.11 -13.43 18.43
C CYS A 81 -16.83 -14.56 19.43
N MET A 82 -15.55 -14.84 19.72
CA MET A 82 -15.17 -15.84 20.72
C MET A 82 -15.64 -15.47 22.13
N GLN A 83 -15.53 -14.19 22.51
CA GLN A 83 -16.02 -13.71 23.81
C GLN A 83 -17.53 -13.82 23.93
N TYR A 84 -18.27 -13.43 22.88
CA TYR A 84 -19.71 -13.57 22.82
C TYR A 84 -20.15 -15.03 22.97
N GLN A 85 -19.54 -15.95 22.21
CA GLN A 85 -19.81 -17.39 22.33
C GLN A 85 -19.48 -17.95 23.72
N ARG A 86 -18.45 -17.42 24.39
CA ARG A 86 -18.15 -17.79 25.78
C ARG A 86 -19.22 -17.26 26.75
N ALA A 87 -19.65 -16.01 26.58
CA ALA A 87 -20.68 -15.40 27.42
C ALA A 87 -22.02 -16.15 27.31
N GLN A 88 -22.43 -16.51 26.08
CA GLN A 88 -23.62 -17.34 25.84
C GLN A 88 -23.54 -18.69 26.57
N ARG A 89 -22.39 -19.38 26.51
CA ARG A 89 -22.20 -20.67 27.20
C ARG A 89 -22.23 -20.55 28.73
N GLN A 90 -21.75 -19.43 29.25
CA GLN A 90 -21.73 -19.16 30.70
C GLN A 90 -23.01 -18.50 31.20
N GLN A 91 -23.96 -18.21 30.30
CA GLN A 91 -25.17 -17.45 30.60
C GLN A 91 -24.87 -16.08 31.24
N THR A 92 -23.76 -15.47 30.83
CA THR A 92 -23.36 -14.14 31.27
C THR A 92 -23.65 -13.11 30.18
N PRO A 93 -23.91 -11.84 30.56
CA PRO A 93 -24.08 -10.77 29.58
C PRO A 93 -22.78 -10.54 28.80
N PHE A 94 -22.93 -10.15 27.53
CA PHE A 94 -21.84 -9.66 26.68
C PHE A 94 -22.02 -8.15 26.51
N ASP A 95 -20.99 -7.37 26.81
CA ASP A 95 -21.10 -5.92 26.95
C ASP A 95 -21.03 -5.14 25.62
N ARG A 96 -21.09 -5.84 24.48
CA ARG A 96 -21.05 -5.24 23.14
C ARG A 96 -22.20 -5.73 22.29
N ASP A 97 -22.55 -4.92 21.30
CA ASP A 97 -23.56 -5.27 20.30
C ASP A 97 -22.93 -6.16 19.22
N ILE A 98 -23.14 -7.47 19.33
CA ILE A 98 -22.62 -8.41 18.34
C ILE A 98 -23.28 -8.23 16.96
N ALA A 99 -24.55 -7.82 16.90
CA ALA A 99 -25.25 -7.65 15.62
C ALA A 99 -24.69 -6.46 14.84
N ALA A 100 -24.40 -5.35 15.52
CA ALA A 100 -23.73 -4.21 14.90
C ALA A 100 -22.32 -4.56 14.41
N LEU A 101 -21.60 -5.42 15.15
CA LEU A 101 -20.29 -5.92 14.72
C LEU A 101 -20.39 -6.83 13.48
N ASP A 102 -21.38 -7.70 13.41
CA ASP A 102 -21.64 -8.56 12.25
C ASP A 102 -21.95 -7.73 10.98
N GLU A 103 -22.74 -6.66 11.12
CA GLU A 103 -23.01 -5.72 10.03
C GLU A 103 -21.74 -5.03 9.54
N GLN A 104 -20.91 -4.53 10.47
CA GLN A 104 -19.63 -3.92 10.11
C GLN A 104 -18.68 -4.93 9.45
N ALA A 105 -18.68 -6.19 9.91
CA ALA A 105 -17.89 -7.26 9.31
C ALA A 105 -18.31 -7.52 7.86
N ALA A 106 -19.61 -7.55 7.57
CA ALA A 106 -20.10 -7.73 6.20
C ALA A 106 -19.64 -6.61 5.25
N VAL A 107 -19.71 -5.35 5.70
CA VAL A 107 -19.23 -4.18 4.92
C VAL A 107 -17.71 -4.26 4.72
N SER A 108 -16.97 -4.55 5.78
CA SER A 108 -15.50 -4.63 5.76
C SER A 108 -15.01 -5.77 4.85
N GLN A 109 -15.68 -6.92 4.88
CA GLN A 109 -15.36 -8.05 4.01
C GLN A 109 -15.61 -7.74 2.53
N ALA A 110 -16.69 -7.00 2.22
CA ALA A 110 -16.96 -6.55 0.87
C ALA A 110 -15.88 -5.58 0.36
N ARG A 111 -15.40 -4.67 1.23
CA ARG A 111 -14.31 -3.75 0.91
C ARG A 111 -12.99 -4.48 0.65
N ILE A 112 -12.63 -5.46 1.50
CA ILE A 112 -11.44 -6.30 1.28
C ILE A 112 -11.51 -6.97 -0.11
N ARG A 113 -12.64 -7.59 -0.47
CA ARG A 113 -12.79 -8.26 -1.77
C ARG A 113 -12.64 -7.29 -2.95
N ALA A 114 -13.21 -6.08 -2.82
CA ALA A 114 -13.08 -5.07 -3.87
C ALA A 114 -11.63 -4.62 -4.05
N LEU A 115 -10.89 -4.46 -2.95
CA LEU A 115 -9.46 -4.13 -2.96
C LEU A 115 -8.63 -5.29 -3.55
N GLU A 116 -8.88 -6.54 -3.14
CA GLU A 116 -8.19 -7.72 -3.69
C GLU A 116 -8.46 -7.91 -5.19
N GLN A 117 -9.69 -7.65 -5.65
CA GLN A 117 -10.05 -7.72 -7.06
C GLN A 117 -9.31 -6.65 -7.88
N LYS A 118 -9.16 -5.43 -7.35
CA LYS A 118 -8.43 -4.34 -8.01
C LYS A 118 -6.96 -4.68 -8.23
N TYR A 119 -6.33 -5.34 -7.26
CA TYR A 119 -4.89 -5.61 -7.28
C TYR A 119 -4.50 -7.03 -7.72
N GLY A 120 -5.47 -7.92 -7.94
CA GLY A 120 -5.24 -9.26 -8.50
C GLY A 120 -4.46 -10.19 -7.57
N GLY A 121 -4.77 -10.19 -6.27
CA GLY A 121 -4.09 -11.01 -5.26
C GLY A 121 -2.77 -10.44 -4.72
N ARG A 122 -2.16 -9.45 -5.40
CA ARG A 122 -0.89 -8.81 -4.99
C ARG A 122 -0.89 -8.20 -3.58
N MET A 123 -2.07 -7.87 -3.06
CA MET A 123 -2.24 -7.43 -1.67
C MET A 123 -1.79 -8.50 -0.67
N GLN A 124 -2.01 -9.79 -0.97
CA GLN A 124 -1.65 -10.91 -0.09
C GLN A 124 -0.14 -11.21 -0.08
N ASP A 125 0.56 -10.85 -1.16
CA ASP A 125 1.99 -11.11 -1.33
C ASP A 125 2.89 -9.97 -0.81
N GLY A 126 2.30 -8.84 -0.38
CA GLY A 126 3.04 -7.67 0.08
C GLY A 126 3.75 -6.89 -1.03
N GLU A 127 3.42 -7.16 -2.30
CA GLU A 127 3.95 -6.39 -3.42
C GLU A 127 3.08 -5.14 -3.67
N GLU A 128 3.61 -3.95 -3.34
CA GLU A 128 3.08 -2.70 -3.85
C GLU A 128 3.03 -2.79 -5.39
N ALA A 129 1.88 -2.47 -5.99
CA ALA A 129 1.73 -2.52 -7.44
C ALA A 129 2.75 -1.56 -8.12
N ASN A 130 3.75 -2.15 -8.79
CA ASN A 130 4.77 -1.44 -9.60
C ASN A 130 4.17 -0.66 -10.78
#